data_AF-A0A938MK56-F1
#
_entry.id   AF-A0A938MK56-F1
#
_cell.length_a   1.000
_cell.length_b   1.000
_cell.length_c   1.000
_cell.angle_alpha   90.00
_cell.angle_beta   90.00
_cell.angle_gamma   90.00
#
_symmetry.space_group_name_H-M   'P 1'
#
loop_
_entity.id
_entity.type
_entity.pdbx_description
1 polymer ?
#
loop_
_entity_poly.entity_id
_entity_poly.type
_entity_poly.pdbx_seq_one_letter_code
_entity_poly.pdbx_strand_id
1 'polypeptide(L)' 'MDQDVTAVMRRVHALVDEYRTRCLWFLREDYYPQTAAEACRVLESIERHGDVAAFRKAAALRQWLSQNSSAPSAV' A
#
# COMPACT_ATOMS: atom_id res chain seq x y z
N MET A 1 13.73 5.54 10.57
CA MET A 1 13.14 4.23 10.28
C MET A 1 11.66 4.19 10.66
N ASP A 2 11.27 4.34 11.93
CA ASP A 2 9.84 4.25 12.32
C ASP A 2 8.96 5.42 11.80
N GLN A 3 9.51 6.63 11.78
CA GLN A 3 8.82 7.82 11.24
C GLN A 3 8.59 7.74 9.73
N ASP A 4 9.52 7.12 8.99
CA ASP A 4 9.41 6.95 7.54
C ASP A 4 8.30 5.95 7.18
N VAL A 5 8.20 4.85 7.93
CA VAL A 5 7.14 3.85 7.74
C VAL A 5 5.77 4.46 8.04
N THR A 6 5.65 5.22 9.13
CA THR A 6 4.42 5.94 9.46
C THR A 6 4.01 6.93 8.37
N ALA A 7 4.96 7.67 7.80
CA ALA A 7 4.69 8.61 6.71
C ALA A 7 4.23 7.90 5.43
N VAL A 8 4.81 6.73 5.13
CA VAL A 8 4.42 5.92 3.97
C VAL A 8 3.07 5.27 4.18
N MET A 9 2.77 4.74 5.36
CA MET A 9 1.44 4.18 5.68
C MET A 9 0.34 5.23 5.52
N ARG A 10 0.59 6.49 5.88
CA ARG A 10 -0.35 7.60 5.65
C ARG A 10 -0.62 7.84 4.16
N ARG A 11 0.41 7.71 3.32
CA ARG A 11 0.29 7.77 1.86
C ARG A 11 -0.48 6.58 1.28
N VAL A 12 -0.29 5.38 1.85
CA VAL A 12 -1.08 4.21 1.50
C VAL A 12 -2.55 4.45 1.83
N HIS A 13 -2.88 4.96 3.02
CA HIS A 13 -4.26 5.27 3.40
C HIS A 13 -4.89 6.29 2.46
N ALA A 14 -4.18 7.37 2.11
CA ALA A 14 -4.67 8.32 1.12
C ALA A 14 -4.93 7.69 -0.25
N LEU A 15 -4.08 6.74 -0.67
CA LEU A 15 -4.29 6.01 -1.92
C LEU A 15 -5.47 5.04 -1.84
N VAL A 16 -5.69 4.42 -0.67
CA VAL A 16 -6.86 3.59 -0.40
C VAL A 16 -8.12 4.43 -0.53
N ASP A 17 -8.19 5.61 0.09
CA ASP A 17 -9.34 6.51 -0.06
C ASP A 17 -9.57 6.92 -1.52
N GLU A 18 -8.50 7.30 -2.23
CA GLU A 18 -8.58 7.73 -3.65
C GLU A 18 -9.14 6.64 -4.57
N TYR A 19 -8.77 5.38 -4.34
CA TYR A 19 -9.12 4.26 -5.21
C TYR A 19 -10.14 3.28 -4.59
N ARG A 20 -10.71 3.59 -3.42
CA ARG A 20 -11.60 2.70 -2.66
C ARG A 20 -12.76 2.19 -3.50
N THR A 21 -13.51 3.11 -4.09
CA THR A 21 -14.72 2.81 -4.86
C THR A 21 -14.41 2.14 -6.20
N ARG A 22 -13.21 2.36 -6.76
CA ARG A 22 -12.84 1.85 -8.10
C ARG A 22 -12.13 0.50 -8.04
N CYS A 23 -11.10 0.38 -7.21
CA CYS A 23 -10.18 -0.75 -7.22
C CYS A 23 -10.37 -1.70 -6.03
N LEU A 24 -11.03 -1.24 -4.97
CA LEU A 24 -11.14 -1.94 -3.69
C LEU A 24 -12.60 -2.20 -3.29
N TRP A 25 -13.52 -2.22 -4.25
CA TRP A 25 -14.95 -2.41 -4.04
C TRP A 25 -15.31 -3.71 -3.28
N PHE A 26 -14.42 -4.71 -3.29
CA PHE A 26 -14.57 -5.99 -2.59
C PHE A 26 -14.06 -5.96 -1.13
N LEU A 27 -13.31 -4.92 -0.74
CA LEU A 27 -12.85 -4.72 0.62
C LEU A 27 -13.91 -4.01 1.46
N ARG A 28 -13.88 -4.23 2.78
CA ARG A 28 -14.78 -3.53 3.70
C ARG A 28 -14.56 -2.02 3.61
N GLU A 29 -15.65 -1.27 3.68
CA GLU A 29 -15.62 0.19 3.63
C GLU A 29 -14.79 0.80 4.78
N ASP A 30 -14.64 0.15 5.93
CA ASP A 30 -13.77 0.66 7.01
C ASP A 30 -12.37 0.05 7.02
N TYR A 31 -12.00 -0.71 5.98
CA TYR A 31 -10.71 -1.38 5.97
C TYR A 31 -9.57 -0.42 5.64
N TYR A 32 -8.62 -0.33 6.56
CA TYR A 32 -7.34 0.34 6.38
C TYR A 32 -6.21 -0.62 6.81
N PRO A 33 -5.15 -0.77 5.99
CA PRO A 33 -4.02 -1.62 6.36
C PRO A 33 -3.32 -1.04 7.59
N GLN A 34 -3.07 -1.88 8.60
CA GLN A 34 -2.36 -1.47 9.82
C GLN A 34 -0.90 -1.87 9.80
N THR A 35 -0.55 -2.87 9.00
CA THR A 35 0.82 -3.37 8.83
C THR A 35 1.33 -3.13 7.41
N ALA A 36 2.65 -3.12 7.24
CA ALA A 36 3.27 -3.03 5.92
C ALA A 36 2.90 -4.22 5.01
N ALA A 37 2.72 -5.41 5.58
CA ALA A 37 2.29 -6.60 4.84
C ALA A 37 0.86 -6.44 4.30
N GLU A 38 -0.06 -5.92 5.12
CA GLU A 38 -1.41 -5.58 4.67
C GLU A 38 -1.39 -4.47 3.62
N ALA A 39 -0.57 -3.43 3.83
CA ALA A 39 -0.40 -2.36 2.85
C ALA A 39 0.05 -2.90 1.49
N CYS A 40 1.03 -3.80 1.45
CA CYS A 40 1.45 -4.45 0.20
C CYS A 40 0.31 -5.22 -0.50
N ARG A 41 -0.56 -5.92 0.25
CA ARG A 41 -1.71 -6.63 -0.34
C ARG A 41 -2.74 -5.68 -0.94
N VAL A 42 -3.00 -4.56 -0.25
CA VAL A 42 -3.93 -3.54 -0.75
C VAL A 42 -3.35 -2.86 -1.98
N LEU A 43 -2.07 -2.50 -1.97
CA LEU A 43 -1.38 -1.91 -3.11
C LEU A 43 -1.39 -2.86 -4.31
N GLU A 44 -1.16 -4.16 -4.11
CA GLU A 44 -1.30 -5.16 -5.18
C GLU A 44 -2.72 -5.22 -5.76
N SER A 45 -3.73 -5.05 -4.92
CA SER A 45 -5.13 -4.97 -5.38
C SER A 45 -5.39 -3.71 -6.21
N ILE A 46 -4.79 -2.58 -5.84
CA ILE A 46 -4.84 -1.34 -6.61
C ILE A 46 -4.09 -1.49 -7.94
N GLU A 47 -2.93 -2.15 -7.95
CA GLU A 47 -2.17 -2.45 -9.17
C GLU A 47 -2.96 -3.31 -10.16
N ARG A 48 -3.72 -4.30 -9.65
CA ARG A 48 -4.46 -5.25 -10.47
C ARG A 48 -5.75 -4.69 -11.06
N HIS A 49 -6.42 -3.79 -10.34
CA HIS A 49 -7.74 -3.28 -10.73
C HIS A 49 -7.74 -1.80 -11.12
N GLY A 50 -6.63 -1.09 -10.93
CA GLY A 50 -6.52 0.33 -11.20
C GLY A 50 -5.93 0.67 -12.57
N ASP A 51 -6.09 1.93 -12.95
CA ASP A 51 -5.50 2.48 -14.17
C ASP A 51 -3.98 2.61 -14.06
N VAL A 52 -3.31 2.94 -15.16
CA VAL A 52 -1.84 3.14 -15.21
C VAL A 52 -1.34 4.12 -14.13
N ALA A 53 -2.13 5.14 -13.81
CA ALA A 53 -1.79 6.10 -12.73
C ALA A 53 -1.83 5.43 -11.34
N ALA A 54 -2.84 4.59 -11.09
CA ALA A 54 -2.99 3.85 -9.84
C ALA A 54 -1.85 2.84 -9.69
N PHE A 55 -1.54 2.10 -10.77
CA PHE A 55 -0.41 1.16 -10.82
C PHE A 55 0.91 1.86 -10.46
N ARG A 56 1.22 3.00 -11.10
CA ARG A 56 2.47 3.73 -10.83
C ARG A 56 2.59 4.18 -9.37
N LYS A 57 1.51 4.74 -8.81
CA LYS A 57 1.47 5.18 -7.40
C LYS A 57 1.63 3.98 -6.45
N ALA A 58 0.90 2.90 -6.71
CA ALA A 58 0.89 1.73 -5.86
C ALA A 58 2.23 0.98 -5.88
N ALA A 59 2.82 0.79 -7.06
CA ALA A 59 4.11 0.13 -7.23
C ALA A 59 5.26 0.86 -6.53
N ALA A 60 5.26 2.20 -6.57
CA ALA A 60 6.26 2.99 -5.87
C ALA A 60 6.18 2.80 -4.34
N LEU A 61 4.97 2.82 -3.78
CA LEU A 61 4.76 2.60 -2.33
C LEU A 61 5.08 1.16 -1.93
N ARG A 62 4.70 0.18 -2.75
CA ARG A 62 4.95 -1.24 -2.52
C ARG A 62 6.45 -1.54 -2.51
N GLN A 63 7.19 -1.03 -3.49
CA GLN A 63 8.64 -1.21 -3.58
C GLN A 63 9.35 -0.61 -2.35
N TRP A 64 8.94 0.58 -1.91
CA TRP A 64 9.48 1.19 -0.70
C TRP A 64 9.20 0.33 0.54
N LEU A 65 7.95 -0.14 0.71
CA LEU A 65 7.57 -0.97 1.85
C LEU A 65 8.31 -2.31 1.86
N SER A 66 8.51 -2.96 0.71
CA SER A 66 9.29 -4.20 0.62
C SER A 66 10.75 -4.01 1.04
N GLN A 67 11.37 -2.87 0.67
CA GLN A 67 12.76 -2.56 1.04
C GLN A 67 12.90 -2.22 2.53
N ASN A 68 11.91 -1.56 3.13
CA ASN A 68 11.98 -1.11 4.53
C ASN A 68 11.32 -2.05 5.56
N SER A 69 10.48 -3.00 5.12
CA SER A 69 9.87 -4.01 6.00
C SER A 69 10.58 -5.36 5.98
N SER A 70 11.53 -5.55 5.07
CA SER A 70 12.53 -6.60 5.24
C SER A 70 13.42 -6.17 6.39
N ALA A 71 13.15 -6.68 7.59
CA ALA A 71 14.16 -6.75 8.64
C ALA A 71 15.47 -7.27 8.01
N PRO A 72 16.66 -6.87 8.51
CA PRO A 72 17.90 -7.40 7.98
C PRO A 72 17.87 -8.93 8.14
N SER A 73 17.61 -9.64 7.05
CA SER A 73 17.98 -11.04 6.91
C SER A 73 19.50 -11.02 6.91
N ALA A 74 20.06 -11.19 8.10
CA ALA A 74 21.46 -11.53 8.27
C ALA A 74 21.75 -12.77 7.42
N VAL A 75 22.75 -12.67 6.54
CA VAL A 75 23.55 -13.80 6.05
C VAL A 75 25.01 -13.40 6.08
#